data_AF-A0A654U0Z1-F1
#
_entry.id   AF-A0A654U0Z1-F1
#
_cell.length_a   1.000
_cell.length_b   1.000
_cell.length_c   1.000
_cell.angle_alpha   90.00
_cell.angle_beta   90.00
_cell.angle_gamma   90.00
#
_symmetry.space_group_name_H-M   'P 1'
#
loop_
_entity.id
_entity.type
_entity.pdbx_description
1 polymer ?
#
loop_
_entity_poly.entity_id
_entity_poly.type
_entity_poly.pdbx_seq_one_letter_code
_entity_poly.pdbx_strand_id
1 'polypeptide(L)'
;MQGVNSSEQMEFMKDRIDDILVQVAAMNTSIETMHRMYALMGEVIDNTVDMDHLTHDMSDITATLRDHLADFEDFFRPIRSYFYWEKHCFDVPLCWSIRSIFDMFDSVDQLSEKLEYLVKDMDILITLLPQMRAQMPPMISAMTTMRDMMLIWHGTLGAFYKQQERNNKDPGAMGRVFDAAQIDDSFYLPQSAFENPDFKRGLKMFLSPDGKAARFVIALEGDPATPEGISRVEPIKREAREAIKGTPLQGAAIYLGGTAATFKDIREGARYDLLIAGVAAISLILIIMMIITRSVVAAVVIVGTVVLSMGASFGLSVLVWQDILGIELYWMVLAMSVILLLAVGSDYNLLLISRLKEEIGAGLNTGIIRAMAGTGGVVTAAGMVFAVTMSLFVFSDLRIIGQIGTTIGLGLLFDTLVVRSFMTPSIAALLGRWFWWPLRVRPRPASQMLRPFAPRRLVRALLLPSGQHPSASGAHE
;
A
#
# COMPACT_ATOMS: atom_id res chain seq x y z
N MET A 1 7.91 6.32 -20.94
CA MET A 1 7.78 7.03 -22.23
C MET A 1 7.55 6.12 -23.44
N GLN A 2 7.68 4.78 -23.35
CA GLN A 2 7.45 3.88 -24.50
C GLN A 2 5.97 3.61 -24.84
N GLY A 3 5.01 3.85 -23.92
CA GLY A 3 3.59 3.57 -24.15
C GLY A 3 2.84 4.59 -25.00
N VAL A 4 3.26 5.87 -24.99
CA VAL A 4 2.54 6.97 -25.68
C VAL A 4 2.71 6.85 -27.21
N ASN A 5 3.90 6.48 -27.68
CA ASN A 5 4.14 6.27 -29.11
C ASN A 5 3.29 5.14 -29.70
N SER A 6 2.97 4.10 -28.91
CA SER A 6 2.16 2.97 -29.39
C SER A 6 0.68 3.31 -29.51
N SER A 7 0.13 4.18 -28.67
CA SER A 7 -1.27 4.59 -28.77
C SER A 7 -1.50 5.57 -29.91
N GLU A 8 -0.59 6.53 -30.10
CA GLU A 8 -0.67 7.51 -31.19
C GLU A 8 -0.51 6.85 -32.57
N GLN A 9 0.38 5.85 -32.70
CA GLN A 9 0.49 5.05 -33.93
C GLN A 9 -0.78 4.26 -34.26
N MET A 10 -1.49 3.77 -33.24
CA MET A 10 -2.72 2.99 -33.43
C MET A 10 -3.88 3.89 -33.88
N GLU A 11 -4.00 5.08 -33.31
CA GLU A 11 -4.99 6.08 -33.73
C GLU A 11 -4.76 6.49 -35.20
N PHE A 12 -3.52 6.76 -35.59
CA PHE A 12 -3.17 7.05 -36.99
C PHE A 12 -3.57 5.90 -37.94
N MET A 13 -3.31 4.64 -37.56
CA MET A 13 -3.69 3.49 -38.40
C MET A 13 -5.20 3.36 -38.56
N LYS A 14 -5.99 3.65 -37.52
CA LYS A 14 -7.44 3.63 -37.60
C LYS A 14 -7.97 4.67 -38.59
N ASP A 15 -7.45 5.90 -38.54
CA ASP A 15 -7.85 6.96 -39.47
C ASP A 15 -7.54 6.59 -40.93
N ARG A 16 -6.41 5.90 -41.18
CA ARG A 16 -6.08 5.38 -42.52
C ARG A 16 -7.01 4.26 -42.99
N ILE A 17 -7.55 3.45 -42.07
CA ILE A 17 -8.56 2.43 -42.40
C ILE A 17 -9.87 3.11 -42.77
N ASP A 18 -10.33 4.10 -41.99
CA ASP A 18 -11.59 4.81 -42.24
C ASP A 18 -11.57 5.58 -43.59
N ASP A 19 -10.40 6.06 -44.03
CA ASP A 19 -10.20 6.66 -45.36
C ASP A 19 -10.58 5.73 -46.54
N ILE A 20 -10.57 4.41 -46.35
CA ILE A 20 -11.01 3.45 -47.37
C ILE A 20 -12.49 3.67 -47.72
N LEU A 21 -13.32 4.09 -46.74
CA LEU A 21 -14.73 4.39 -46.99
C LEU A 21 -14.90 5.62 -47.89
N VAL A 22 -13.99 6.58 -47.82
CA VAL A 22 -13.96 7.75 -48.71
C VAL A 22 -13.66 7.29 -50.15
N GLN A 23 -12.72 6.36 -50.31
CA GLN A 23 -12.40 5.79 -51.62
C GLN A 23 -13.57 4.96 -52.20
N VAL A 24 -14.26 4.19 -51.37
CA VAL A 24 -15.49 3.46 -51.74
C VAL A 24 -16.59 4.42 -52.19
N ALA A 25 -16.77 5.54 -51.49
CA ALA A 25 -17.76 6.55 -51.86
C ALA A 25 -17.45 7.16 -53.24
N ALA A 26 -16.18 7.50 -53.49
CA ALA A 26 -15.74 8.00 -54.80
C ALA A 26 -16.00 6.97 -55.92
N MET A 27 -15.72 5.69 -55.66
CA MET A 27 -16.01 4.62 -56.63
C MET A 27 -17.50 4.43 -56.91
N ASN A 28 -18.35 4.56 -55.90
CA ASN A 28 -19.80 4.52 -56.11
C ASN A 28 -20.26 5.61 -57.08
N THR A 29 -19.75 6.84 -56.92
CA THR A 29 -20.03 7.93 -57.86
C THR A 29 -19.54 7.60 -59.28
N SER A 30 -18.35 7.01 -59.43
CA SER A 30 -17.83 6.58 -60.74
C SER A 30 -18.69 5.48 -61.38
N ILE A 31 -19.11 4.48 -60.61
CA ILE A 31 -19.99 3.39 -61.06
C ILE A 31 -21.33 3.95 -61.52
N GLU A 32 -21.95 4.84 -60.73
CA GLU A 32 -23.22 5.47 -61.10
C GLU A 32 -23.09 6.29 -62.40
N THR A 33 -21.98 7.03 -62.53
CA THR A 33 -21.69 7.82 -63.73
C THR A 33 -21.53 6.92 -64.96
N MET A 34 -20.85 5.78 -64.84
CA MET A 34 -20.72 4.82 -65.94
C MET A 34 -22.05 4.16 -66.31
N HIS A 35 -22.91 3.85 -65.34
CA HIS A 35 -24.27 3.36 -65.62
C HIS A 35 -25.09 4.39 -66.41
N ARG A 36 -25.01 5.68 -66.03
CA ARG A 36 -25.65 6.76 -66.79
C ARG A 36 -25.08 6.87 -68.20
N MET A 37 -23.76 6.80 -68.36
CA MET A 37 -23.11 6.84 -69.67
C MET A 37 -23.51 5.65 -70.55
N TYR A 38 -23.63 4.45 -69.98
CA TYR A 38 -24.10 3.26 -70.69
C TYR A 38 -25.55 3.39 -71.17
N ALA A 39 -26.44 3.98 -70.35
CA ALA A 39 -27.82 4.26 -70.74
C ALA A 39 -27.89 5.29 -71.88
N LEU A 40 -27.18 6.40 -71.74
CA LEU A 40 -27.09 7.45 -72.77
C LEU A 40 -26.50 6.95 -74.09
N MET A 41 -25.46 6.10 -74.05
CA MET A 41 -24.94 5.46 -75.26
C MET A 41 -25.95 4.56 -75.94
N GLY A 42 -26.85 3.92 -75.18
CA GLY A 42 -27.98 3.18 -75.72
C GLY A 42 -28.89 4.08 -76.55
N GLU A 43 -29.32 5.21 -75.97
CA GLU A 43 -30.15 6.19 -76.68
C GLU A 43 -29.46 6.79 -77.91
N VAL A 44 -28.15 7.02 -77.85
CA VAL A 44 -27.37 7.49 -79.01
C VAL A 44 -27.35 6.44 -80.12
N ILE A 45 -27.15 5.17 -79.79
CA ILE A 45 -27.18 4.08 -80.78
C ILE A 45 -28.56 3.96 -81.42
N ASP A 46 -29.62 3.94 -80.61
CA ASP A 46 -31.00 3.81 -81.10
C ASP A 46 -31.33 4.96 -82.07
N ASN A 47 -31.01 6.20 -81.70
CA ASN A 47 -31.18 7.37 -82.58
C ASN A 47 -30.30 7.31 -83.84
N THR A 48 -29.09 6.74 -83.76
CA THR A 48 -28.18 6.63 -84.92
C THR A 48 -28.70 5.59 -85.92
N VAL A 49 -29.27 4.49 -85.43
CA VAL A 49 -29.93 3.47 -86.28
C VAL A 49 -31.14 4.07 -86.98
N ASP A 50 -31.97 4.85 -86.27
CA ASP A 50 -33.09 5.56 -86.90
C ASP A 50 -32.61 6.56 -87.96
N MET A 51 -31.53 7.29 -87.68
CA MET A 51 -30.94 8.25 -88.63
C MET A 51 -30.37 7.56 -89.87
N ASP A 52 -29.78 6.37 -89.71
CA ASP A 52 -29.29 5.56 -90.82
C ASP A 52 -30.42 5.07 -91.74
N HIS A 53 -31.50 4.53 -91.16
CA HIS A 53 -32.66 4.13 -91.94
C HIS A 53 -33.23 5.29 -92.75
N LEU A 54 -33.38 6.47 -92.12
CA LEU A 54 -33.82 7.69 -92.79
C LEU A 54 -32.84 8.15 -93.89
N THR A 55 -31.54 7.97 -93.69
CA THR A 55 -30.51 8.36 -94.66
C THR A 55 -30.49 7.43 -95.86
N HIS A 56 -30.65 6.12 -95.64
CA HIS A 56 -30.84 5.13 -96.69
C HIS A 56 -32.11 5.41 -97.51
N ASP A 57 -33.25 5.62 -96.85
CA ASP A 57 -34.52 5.98 -97.52
C ASP A 57 -34.34 7.25 -98.38
N MET A 58 -33.66 8.27 -97.84
CA MET A 58 -33.39 9.51 -98.56
C MET A 58 -32.44 9.32 -99.75
N SER A 59 -31.44 8.45 -99.62
CA SER A 59 -30.54 8.07 -100.72
C SER A 59 -31.28 7.33 -101.82
N ASP A 60 -32.10 6.33 -101.48
CA ASP A 60 -32.88 5.53 -102.43
C ASP A 60 -33.89 6.37 -103.21
N ILE A 61 -34.58 7.29 -102.52
CA ILE A 61 -35.49 8.25 -103.15
C ILE A 61 -34.72 9.18 -104.08
N THR A 62 -33.55 9.68 -103.66
CA THR A 62 -32.73 10.59 -104.47
C THR A 62 -32.17 9.88 -105.70
N ALA A 63 -31.72 8.63 -105.56
CA ALA A 63 -31.23 7.81 -106.66
C ALA A 63 -32.34 7.54 -107.69
N THR A 64 -33.55 7.20 -107.22
CA THR A 64 -34.71 7.04 -108.09
C THR A 64 -35.08 8.33 -108.83
N LEU A 65 -35.00 9.47 -108.12
CA LEU A 65 -35.26 10.79 -108.71
C LEU A 65 -34.18 11.17 -109.73
N ARG A 66 -32.91 10.86 -109.46
CA ARG A 66 -31.78 11.02 -110.37
C ARG A 66 -31.98 10.21 -111.65
N ASP A 67 -32.34 8.93 -111.52
CA ASP A 67 -32.55 8.05 -112.67
C ASP A 67 -33.72 8.51 -113.54
N HIS A 68 -34.83 8.95 -112.94
CA HIS A 68 -35.94 9.56 -113.68
C HIS A 68 -35.57 10.89 -114.35
N LEU A 69 -34.73 11.71 -113.72
CA LEU A 69 -34.22 12.95 -114.32
C LEU A 69 -33.24 12.65 -115.46
N ALA A 70 -32.38 11.64 -115.33
CA ALA A 70 -31.45 11.20 -116.36
C ALA A 70 -32.21 10.67 -117.59
N ASP A 71 -33.26 9.86 -117.40
CA ASP A 71 -34.13 9.39 -118.49
C ASP A 71 -34.79 10.57 -119.23
N PHE A 72 -35.27 11.58 -118.48
CA PHE A 72 -35.82 12.80 -119.05
C PHE A 72 -34.77 13.60 -119.82
N GLU A 73 -33.58 13.78 -119.24
CA GLU A 73 -32.49 14.51 -119.84
C GLU A 73 -32.00 13.85 -121.14
N ASP A 74 -31.90 12.52 -121.17
CA ASP A 74 -31.51 11.75 -122.35
C ASP A 74 -32.47 11.94 -123.52
N PHE A 75 -33.78 12.05 -123.24
CA PHE A 75 -34.77 12.38 -124.26
C PHE A 75 -34.60 13.81 -124.80
N PHE A 76 -34.30 14.79 -123.93
CA PHE A 76 -34.13 16.20 -124.30
C PHE A 76 -32.68 16.58 -124.68
N ARG A 77 -31.76 15.62 -124.70
CA ARG A 77 -30.33 15.81 -125.00
C ARG A 77 -30.06 16.62 -126.29
N PRO A 78 -30.79 16.43 -127.41
CA PRO A 78 -30.60 17.26 -128.61
C PRO A 78 -30.89 18.75 -128.36
N ILE A 79 -31.93 19.04 -127.55
CA ILE A 79 -32.35 20.39 -127.20
C ILE A 79 -31.34 21.02 -126.21
N ARG A 80 -30.87 20.26 -125.21
CA ARG A 80 -29.79 20.69 -124.30
C ARG A 80 -28.53 21.10 -125.09
N SER A 81 -28.12 20.29 -126.07
CA SER A 81 -26.93 20.55 -126.89
C SER A 81 -27.00 21.85 -127.69
N TYR A 82 -28.20 22.22 -128.16
CA TYR A 82 -28.44 23.48 -128.89
C TYR A 82 -28.18 24.70 -128.00
N PHE A 83 -28.71 24.69 -126.77
CA PHE A 83 -28.55 25.80 -125.83
C PHE A 83 -27.12 25.95 -125.27
N TYR A 84 -26.33 24.87 -125.26
CA TYR A 84 -24.94 24.89 -124.82
C TYR A 84 -23.95 25.35 -125.92
N TRP A 85 -24.33 25.29 -127.20
CA TRP A 85 -23.45 25.65 -128.33
C TRP A 85 -23.51 27.14 -128.71
N GLU A 86 -24.58 27.85 -128.36
CA GLU A 86 -24.81 29.26 -128.70
C GLU A 86 -24.09 30.22 -127.73
N LYS A 87 -23.10 30.99 -128.23
CA LYS A 87 -22.23 31.84 -127.38
C LYS A 87 -22.92 33.00 -126.65
N HIS A 88 -24.12 33.42 -127.06
CA HIS A 88 -24.84 34.57 -126.49
C HIS A 88 -26.02 34.19 -125.58
N CYS A 89 -26.12 32.92 -125.16
CA CYS A 89 -27.25 32.44 -124.34
C CYS A 89 -27.38 33.11 -122.95
N PHE A 90 -26.31 33.74 -122.43
CA PHE A 90 -26.33 34.45 -121.16
C PHE A 90 -27.13 35.78 -121.19
N ASP A 91 -27.23 36.42 -122.35
CA ASP A 91 -27.88 37.74 -122.48
C ASP A 91 -29.37 37.63 -122.87
N VAL A 92 -29.86 36.41 -123.14
CA VAL A 92 -31.26 36.14 -123.54
C VAL A 92 -32.01 35.49 -122.37
N PRO A 93 -33.00 36.17 -121.76
CA PRO A 93 -33.68 35.68 -120.54
C PRO A 93 -34.28 34.27 -120.66
N LEU A 94 -34.83 33.92 -121.83
CA LEU A 94 -35.43 32.61 -122.09
C LEU A 94 -34.39 31.48 -122.23
N CYS A 95 -33.21 31.81 -122.77
CA CYS A 95 -32.14 30.84 -122.97
C CYS A 95 -31.48 30.49 -121.63
N TRP A 96 -31.20 31.51 -120.81
CA TRP A 96 -30.67 31.35 -119.47
C TRP A 96 -31.61 30.57 -118.54
N SER A 97 -32.92 30.83 -118.58
CA SER A 97 -33.88 30.12 -117.73
C SER A 97 -33.96 28.63 -118.04
N ILE A 98 -33.94 28.25 -119.32
CA ILE A 98 -33.94 26.85 -119.76
C ILE A 98 -32.60 26.19 -119.40
N ARG A 99 -31.47 26.88 -119.58
CA ARG A 99 -30.16 26.37 -119.17
C ARG A 99 -30.07 26.12 -117.66
N SER A 100 -30.54 27.07 -116.85
CA SER A 100 -30.56 26.96 -115.38
C SER A 100 -31.34 25.73 -114.88
N ILE A 101 -32.39 25.32 -115.59
CA ILE A 101 -33.14 24.10 -115.30
C ILE A 101 -32.27 22.85 -115.51
N PHE A 102 -31.45 22.81 -116.56
CA PHE A 102 -30.51 21.70 -116.79
C PHE A 102 -29.33 21.73 -115.80
N ASP A 103 -28.80 22.91 -115.47
CA ASP A 103 -27.74 23.06 -114.45
C ASP A 103 -28.24 22.64 -113.04
N MET A 104 -29.55 22.80 -112.78
CA MET A 104 -30.21 22.27 -111.58
C MET A 104 -30.26 20.73 -111.58
N PHE A 105 -30.46 20.08 -112.74
CA PHE A 105 -30.43 18.62 -112.84
C PHE A 105 -29.03 18.06 -112.60
N ASP A 106 -27.98 18.68 -113.15
CA ASP A 106 -26.58 18.31 -112.86
C ASP A 106 -26.24 18.42 -111.36
N SER A 107 -26.95 19.28 -110.62
CA SER A 107 -26.79 19.40 -109.16
C SER A 107 -27.42 18.24 -108.38
N VAL A 108 -28.41 17.55 -108.96
CA VAL A 108 -29.04 16.35 -108.36
C VAL A 108 -28.09 15.16 -108.38
N ASP A 109 -27.29 15.02 -109.45
CA ASP A 109 -26.23 14.00 -109.52
C ASP A 109 -25.20 14.19 -108.39
N GLN A 110 -24.73 15.43 -108.19
CA GLN A 110 -23.81 15.75 -107.10
C GLN A 110 -24.43 15.49 -105.73
N LEU A 111 -25.72 15.77 -105.55
CA LEU A 111 -26.43 15.49 -104.30
C LEU A 111 -26.52 13.97 -104.05
N SER A 112 -26.84 13.18 -105.07
CA SER A 112 -26.91 11.72 -104.98
C SER A 112 -25.55 11.12 -104.59
N GLU A 113 -24.46 11.57 -105.23
CA GLU A 113 -23.12 11.09 -104.91
C GLU A 113 -22.72 11.41 -103.46
N LYS A 114 -23.06 12.61 -102.97
CA LYS A 114 -22.79 13.01 -101.58
C LYS A 114 -23.64 12.24 -100.57
N LEU A 115 -24.89 11.91 -100.90
CA LEU A 115 -25.72 11.05 -100.06
C LEU A 115 -25.19 9.62 -99.99
N GLU A 116 -24.64 9.09 -101.08
CA GLU A 116 -23.99 7.77 -101.06
C GLU A 116 -22.78 7.73 -100.11
N TYR A 117 -21.96 8.79 -100.08
CA TYR A 117 -20.89 8.90 -99.07
C TYR A 117 -21.45 9.01 -97.64
N LEU A 118 -22.55 9.74 -97.44
CA LEU A 118 -23.17 9.91 -96.12
C LEU A 118 -23.73 8.58 -95.58
N VAL A 119 -24.40 7.80 -96.43
CA VAL A 119 -24.86 6.44 -96.11
C VAL A 119 -23.69 5.57 -95.66
N LYS A 120 -22.60 5.57 -96.43
CA LYS A 120 -21.41 4.79 -96.11
C LYS A 120 -20.76 5.19 -94.78
N ASP A 121 -20.76 6.48 -94.44
CA ASP A 121 -20.26 6.96 -93.15
C ASP A 121 -21.20 6.58 -91.98
N MET A 122 -22.51 6.55 -92.21
CA MET A 122 -23.50 6.09 -91.23
C MET A 122 -23.41 4.59 -90.95
N ASP A 123 -23.19 3.77 -91.98
CA ASP A 123 -22.91 2.34 -91.85
C ASP A 123 -21.71 2.09 -90.91
N ILE A 124 -20.64 2.88 -91.06
CA ILE A 124 -19.46 2.78 -90.20
C ILE A 124 -19.82 3.13 -88.75
N LEU A 125 -20.61 4.19 -88.52
CA LEU A 125 -21.06 4.56 -87.18
C LEU A 125 -21.88 3.46 -86.49
N ILE A 126 -22.79 2.81 -87.21
CA ILE A 126 -23.61 1.69 -86.69
C ILE A 126 -22.76 0.48 -86.32
N THR A 127 -21.64 0.26 -87.00
CA THR A 127 -20.74 -0.85 -86.62
C THR A 127 -19.88 -0.54 -85.39
N LEU A 128 -19.46 0.71 -85.20
CA LEU A 128 -18.52 1.10 -84.15
C LEU A 128 -19.20 1.42 -82.81
N LEU A 129 -20.32 2.12 -82.81
CA LEU A 129 -20.99 2.55 -81.57
C LEU A 129 -21.42 1.36 -80.67
N PRO A 130 -21.97 0.25 -81.20
CA PRO A 130 -22.28 -0.93 -80.40
C PRO A 130 -21.04 -1.61 -79.82
N GLN A 131 -19.91 -1.62 -80.54
CA GLN A 131 -18.65 -2.18 -80.05
C GLN A 131 -18.11 -1.39 -78.85
N MET A 132 -18.19 -0.06 -78.91
CA MET A 132 -17.83 0.80 -77.77
C MET A 132 -18.74 0.55 -76.57
N ARG A 133 -20.06 0.43 -76.78
CA ARG A 133 -21.01 0.13 -75.71
C ARG A 133 -20.81 -1.26 -75.11
N ALA A 134 -20.41 -2.27 -75.90
CA ALA A 134 -20.18 -3.63 -75.42
C ALA A 134 -19.01 -3.74 -74.43
N GLN A 135 -18.04 -2.81 -74.47
CA GLN A 135 -16.91 -2.78 -73.54
C GLN A 135 -17.24 -2.17 -72.16
N MET A 136 -18.36 -1.46 -72.04
CA MET A 136 -18.73 -0.73 -70.82
C MET A 136 -19.20 -1.66 -69.68
N PRO A 137 -20.06 -2.68 -69.88
CA PRO A 137 -20.49 -3.57 -68.79
C PRO A 137 -19.35 -4.31 -68.08
N PRO A 138 -18.34 -4.88 -68.78
CA PRO A 138 -17.16 -5.45 -68.13
C PRO A 138 -16.41 -4.45 -67.25
N MET A 139 -16.26 -3.20 -67.71
CA MET A 139 -15.60 -2.13 -66.94
C MET A 139 -16.39 -1.75 -65.68
N ILE A 140 -17.72 -1.66 -65.79
CA ILE A 140 -18.61 -1.44 -64.65
C ILE A 140 -18.50 -2.60 -63.65
N SER A 141 -18.54 -3.85 -64.12
CA SER A 141 -18.43 -5.05 -63.28
C SER A 141 -17.08 -5.15 -62.56
N ALA A 142 -15.99 -4.73 -63.22
CA ALA A 142 -14.67 -4.69 -62.61
C ALA A 142 -14.63 -3.64 -61.48
N MET A 143 -15.20 -2.46 -61.71
CA MET A 143 -15.29 -1.41 -60.69
C MET A 143 -16.19 -1.80 -59.52
N THR A 144 -17.35 -2.43 -59.75
CA THR A 144 -18.22 -2.91 -58.66
C THR A 144 -17.50 -3.95 -57.80
N THR A 145 -16.79 -4.89 -58.43
CA THR A 145 -16.01 -5.90 -57.72
C THR A 145 -14.91 -5.28 -56.87
N MET A 146 -14.17 -4.31 -57.42
CA MET A 146 -13.09 -3.63 -56.69
C MET A 146 -13.63 -2.80 -55.50
N ARG A 147 -14.80 -2.15 -55.66
CA ARG A 147 -15.50 -1.46 -54.57
C ARG A 147 -15.88 -2.45 -53.45
N ASP A 148 -16.49 -3.57 -53.82
CA ASP A 148 -16.97 -4.56 -52.85
C ASP A 148 -15.79 -5.22 -52.10
N MET A 149 -14.69 -5.48 -52.81
CA MET A 149 -13.45 -5.93 -52.19
C MET A 149 -12.90 -4.92 -51.19
N MET A 150 -12.91 -3.62 -51.50
CA MET A 150 -12.49 -2.58 -50.55
C MET A 150 -13.40 -2.48 -49.32
N LEU A 151 -14.72 -2.66 -49.48
CA LEU A 151 -15.66 -2.73 -48.34
C LEU A 151 -15.36 -3.92 -47.42
N ILE A 152 -15.12 -5.10 -48.01
CA ILE A 152 -14.75 -6.30 -47.26
C ILE A 152 -13.40 -6.11 -46.57
N TRP A 153 -12.43 -5.50 -47.27
CA TRP A 153 -11.10 -5.24 -46.73
C TRP A 153 -11.14 -4.27 -45.55
N HIS A 154 -11.92 -3.18 -45.65
CA HIS A 154 -12.20 -2.27 -44.55
C HIS A 154 -12.83 -2.99 -43.34
N GLY A 155 -13.84 -3.83 -43.57
CA GLY A 155 -14.46 -4.63 -42.50
C GLY A 155 -13.48 -5.59 -41.81
N THR A 156 -12.60 -6.23 -42.60
CA THR A 156 -11.60 -7.19 -42.12
C THR A 156 -10.49 -6.50 -41.34
N LEU A 157 -9.92 -5.42 -41.87
CA LEU A 157 -8.91 -4.62 -41.17
C LEU A 157 -9.46 -3.97 -39.91
N GLY A 158 -10.70 -3.47 -39.95
CA GLY A 158 -11.38 -2.92 -38.79
C GLY A 158 -11.60 -3.98 -37.69
N ALA A 159 -11.96 -5.21 -38.06
CA ALA A 159 -12.10 -6.32 -37.12
C ALA A 159 -10.74 -6.73 -36.51
N PHE A 160 -9.69 -6.85 -37.33
CA PHE A 160 -8.33 -7.16 -36.90
C PHE A 160 -7.77 -6.08 -35.97
N TYR A 161 -7.97 -4.81 -36.31
CA TYR A 161 -7.59 -3.67 -35.48
C TYR A 161 -8.32 -3.70 -34.13
N LYS A 162 -9.65 -3.90 -34.11
CA LYS A 162 -10.42 -4.06 -32.87
C LYS A 162 -9.99 -5.26 -32.02
N GLN A 163 -9.41 -6.29 -32.63
CA GLN A 163 -8.85 -7.43 -31.90
C GLN A 163 -7.47 -7.10 -31.31
N GLN A 164 -6.59 -6.44 -32.08
CA GLN A 164 -5.29 -5.95 -31.61
C GLN A 164 -5.45 -4.91 -30.48
N GLU A 165 -6.41 -3.99 -30.63
CA GLU A 165 -6.77 -2.98 -29.64
C GLU A 165 -7.30 -3.62 -28.35
N ARG A 166 -8.14 -4.66 -28.45
CA ARG A 166 -8.61 -5.42 -27.27
C ARG A 166 -7.49 -6.14 -26.53
N ASN A 167 -6.49 -6.66 -27.25
CA ASN A 167 -5.32 -7.28 -26.65
C ASN A 167 -4.38 -6.25 -25.97
N ASN A 168 -4.26 -5.04 -26.53
CA ASN A 168 -3.40 -3.98 -25.98
C ASN A 168 -4.08 -3.11 -24.90
N LYS A 169 -5.40 -2.96 -24.93
CA LYS A 169 -6.19 -2.18 -23.96
C LYS A 169 -6.68 -3.03 -22.77
N ASP A 170 -6.04 -4.14 -22.44
CA ASP A 170 -6.39 -4.84 -21.20
C ASP A 170 -5.76 -4.11 -20.00
N PRO A 171 -6.55 -3.39 -19.16
CA PRO A 171 -6.03 -2.73 -17.95
C PRO A 171 -5.43 -3.74 -16.95
N GLY A 172 -5.71 -5.04 -17.11
CA GLY A 172 -5.07 -6.13 -16.38
C GLY A 172 -3.77 -6.63 -16.99
N ALA A 173 -3.36 -6.24 -18.20
CA ALA A 173 -2.11 -6.74 -18.81
C ALA A 173 -0.87 -6.23 -18.07
N MET A 174 -0.78 -4.93 -17.75
CA MET A 174 0.31 -4.43 -16.89
C MET A 174 0.23 -4.99 -15.48
N GLY A 175 -0.98 -5.19 -14.94
CA GLY A 175 -1.18 -5.86 -13.66
C GLY A 175 -0.66 -7.30 -13.67
N ARG A 176 -1.01 -8.11 -14.68
CA ARG A 176 -0.56 -9.49 -14.85
C ARG A 176 0.91 -9.61 -15.23
N VAL A 177 1.48 -8.63 -15.93
CA VAL A 177 2.92 -8.57 -16.21
C VAL A 177 3.71 -8.23 -14.94
N PHE A 178 3.21 -7.31 -14.11
CA PHE A 178 3.80 -7.04 -12.79
C PHE A 178 3.67 -8.25 -11.85
N ASP A 179 2.49 -8.87 -11.81
CA ASP A 179 2.22 -10.08 -11.01
C ASP A 179 3.06 -11.27 -11.50
N ALA A 180 3.22 -11.45 -12.81
CA ALA A 180 4.10 -12.45 -13.40
C ALA A 180 5.59 -12.15 -13.22
N ALA A 181 5.98 -10.89 -13.05
CA ALA A 181 7.36 -10.49 -12.77
C ALA A 181 7.77 -10.81 -11.31
N GLN A 182 6.83 -11.17 -10.44
CA GLN A 182 7.07 -11.47 -9.01
C GLN A 182 7.91 -10.40 -8.32
N ILE A 183 7.67 -9.13 -8.63
CA ILE A 183 8.34 -8.01 -7.97
C ILE A 183 7.56 -7.74 -6.69
N ASP A 184 8.04 -8.31 -5.57
CA ASP A 184 7.40 -8.13 -4.26
C ASP A 184 7.46 -6.68 -3.73
N ASP A 185 8.30 -5.84 -4.33
CA ASP A 185 8.58 -4.48 -3.86
C ASP A 185 7.58 -3.42 -4.39
N SER A 186 6.75 -3.74 -5.38
CA SER A 186 5.85 -2.74 -5.99
C SER A 186 4.63 -3.37 -6.66
N PHE A 187 3.51 -2.65 -6.64
CA PHE A 187 2.28 -3.07 -7.32
C PHE A 187 1.81 -2.00 -8.30
N TYR A 188 1.17 -2.43 -9.39
CA TYR A 188 0.56 -1.52 -10.35
C TYR A 188 -0.87 -1.20 -9.94
N LEU A 189 -1.16 0.08 -9.69
CA LEU A 189 -2.51 0.57 -9.45
C LEU A 189 -2.99 1.39 -10.66
N PRO A 190 -4.01 0.93 -11.42
CA PRO A 190 -4.48 1.63 -12.59
C PRO A 190 -5.18 2.95 -12.20
N GLN A 191 -5.10 3.95 -13.07
CA GLN A 191 -5.65 5.28 -12.78
C GLN A 191 -7.17 5.27 -12.54
N SER A 192 -7.90 4.36 -13.19
CA SER A 192 -9.33 4.13 -12.98
C SER A 192 -9.66 3.64 -11.55
N ALA A 193 -8.72 3.02 -10.83
CA ALA A 193 -8.94 2.60 -9.45
C ALA A 193 -9.17 3.80 -8.52
N PHE A 194 -8.55 4.95 -8.82
CA PHE A 194 -8.73 6.19 -8.05
C PHE A 194 -10.12 6.82 -8.26
N GLU A 195 -10.84 6.45 -9.34
CA GLU A 195 -12.19 6.96 -9.60
C GLU A 195 -13.26 6.18 -8.83
N ASN A 196 -12.95 4.95 -8.40
CA ASN A 196 -13.87 4.07 -7.69
C ASN A 196 -14.35 4.70 -6.35
N PRO A 197 -15.67 4.80 -6.13
CA PRO A 197 -16.24 5.36 -4.89
C PRO A 197 -15.75 4.68 -3.61
N ASP A 198 -15.58 3.36 -3.62
CA ASP A 198 -15.12 2.59 -2.46
C ASP A 198 -13.65 2.85 -2.17
N PHE A 199 -12.83 2.98 -3.21
CA PHE A 199 -11.42 3.35 -3.07
C PHE A 199 -11.28 4.76 -2.47
N LYS A 200 -12.06 5.73 -2.96
CA LYS A 200 -12.11 7.09 -2.38
C LYS A 200 -12.54 7.08 -0.92
N ARG A 201 -13.49 6.21 -0.54
CA ARG A 201 -13.91 6.04 0.86
C ARG A 201 -12.79 5.44 1.72
N GLY A 202 -12.10 4.43 1.22
CA GLY A 202 -10.92 3.83 1.86
C GLY A 202 -9.80 4.86 2.06
N LEU A 203 -9.50 5.64 1.02
CA LEU A 203 -8.47 6.67 1.05
C LEU A 203 -8.71 7.69 2.19
N LYS A 204 -9.97 8.10 2.40
CA LYS A 204 -10.36 8.98 3.51
C LYS A 204 -10.19 8.37 4.91
N MET A 205 -10.20 7.04 5.03
CA MET A 205 -10.06 6.33 6.31
C MET A 205 -8.60 5.99 6.67
N PHE A 206 -7.72 5.93 5.68
CA PHE A 206 -6.32 5.52 5.84
C PHE A 206 -5.32 6.63 5.56
N LEU A 207 -5.65 7.64 4.76
CA LEU A 207 -4.80 8.83 4.56
C LEU A 207 -5.36 10.02 5.32
N SER A 208 -4.47 10.87 5.82
CA SER A 208 -4.86 12.14 6.43
C SER A 208 -5.43 13.11 5.39
N PRO A 209 -6.28 14.08 5.79
CA PRO A 209 -6.85 15.05 4.88
C PRO A 209 -5.82 15.91 4.13
N ASP A 210 -4.63 16.11 4.72
CA ASP A 210 -3.50 16.83 4.13
C ASP A 210 -2.57 15.93 3.29
N GLY A 211 -2.84 14.62 3.22
CA GLY A 211 -2.05 13.64 2.46
C GLY A 211 -0.65 13.35 3.01
N LYS A 212 -0.31 13.82 4.22
CA LYS A 212 1.02 13.67 4.81
C LYS A 212 1.18 12.46 5.73
N ALA A 213 0.10 11.82 6.14
CA ALA A 213 0.12 10.64 6.99
C ALA A 213 -0.71 9.51 6.38
N ALA A 214 -0.18 8.30 6.50
CA ALA A 214 -0.86 7.06 6.14
C ALA A 214 -0.94 6.17 7.37
N ARG A 215 -2.12 5.58 7.60
CA ARG A 215 -2.36 4.58 8.64
C ARG A 215 -2.45 3.22 7.97
N PHE A 216 -1.75 2.24 8.52
CA PHE A 216 -1.88 0.84 8.17
C PHE A 216 -2.42 0.06 9.35
N VAL A 217 -3.28 -0.94 9.09
CA VAL A 217 -3.79 -1.85 10.11
C VAL A 217 -3.14 -3.20 9.88
N ILE A 218 -2.36 -3.65 10.85
CA ILE A 218 -1.65 -4.92 10.80
C ILE A 218 -2.42 -5.88 11.72
N ALA A 219 -3.11 -6.84 11.12
CA ALA A 219 -3.76 -7.92 11.86
C ALA A 219 -2.80 -9.11 11.91
N LEU A 220 -2.37 -9.47 13.13
CA LEU A 220 -1.49 -10.60 13.37
C LEU A 220 -2.31 -11.76 13.95
N GLU A 221 -1.91 -12.98 13.62
CA GLU A 221 -2.48 -14.17 14.22
C GLU A 221 -1.93 -14.37 15.65
N GLY A 222 -2.84 -14.65 16.59
CA GLY A 222 -2.57 -14.80 18.02
C GLY A 222 -3.05 -13.61 18.87
N ASP A 223 -2.95 -13.75 20.19
CA ASP A 223 -3.33 -12.70 21.13
C ASP A 223 -2.20 -11.65 21.24
N PRO A 224 -2.46 -10.36 20.95
CA PRO A 224 -1.45 -9.31 21.03
C PRO A 224 -0.98 -9.00 22.46
N ALA A 225 -1.67 -9.47 23.50
CA ALA A 225 -1.29 -9.28 24.89
C ALA A 225 -0.29 -10.33 25.42
N THR A 226 0.10 -11.32 24.61
CA THR A 226 1.07 -12.36 25.03
C THR A 226 2.52 -11.93 24.80
N PRO A 227 3.49 -12.61 25.46
CA PRO A 227 4.91 -12.39 25.18
C PRO A 227 5.27 -12.55 23.70
N GLU A 228 4.66 -13.52 22.99
CA GLU A 228 4.89 -13.66 21.55
C GLU A 228 4.36 -12.45 20.77
N GLY A 229 3.13 -12.00 21.05
CA GLY A 229 2.54 -10.83 20.40
C GLY A 229 3.37 -9.56 20.59
N ILE A 230 3.84 -9.33 21.82
CA ILE A 230 4.71 -8.18 22.17
C ILE A 230 6.08 -8.28 21.48
N SER A 231 6.65 -9.48 21.36
CA SER A 231 7.97 -9.68 20.74
C SER A 231 8.02 -9.31 19.25
N ARG A 232 6.87 -9.34 18.55
CA ARG A 232 6.75 -9.00 17.12
C ARG A 232 6.79 -7.50 16.85
N VAL A 233 6.56 -6.66 17.86
CA VAL A 233 6.47 -5.19 17.72
C VAL A 233 7.77 -4.59 17.18
N GLU A 234 8.93 -4.96 17.74
CA GLU A 234 10.21 -4.38 17.33
C GLU A 234 10.67 -4.84 15.93
N PRO A 235 10.56 -6.14 15.57
CA PRO A 235 10.76 -6.59 14.19
C PRO A 235 9.90 -5.82 13.20
N ILE A 236 8.58 -5.69 13.42
CA ILE A 236 7.67 -4.95 12.52
C ILE A 236 8.15 -3.51 12.34
N LYS A 237 8.52 -2.83 13.44
CA LYS A 237 9.01 -1.45 13.40
C LYS A 237 10.35 -1.33 12.67
N ARG A 238 11.22 -2.34 12.76
CA ARG A 238 12.49 -2.40 12.04
C ARG A 238 12.27 -2.63 10.54
N GLU A 239 11.50 -3.65 10.18
CA GLU A 239 11.18 -3.96 8.77
C GLU A 239 10.50 -2.76 8.10
N ALA A 240 9.56 -2.09 8.77
CA ALA A 240 8.93 -0.88 8.25
C ALA A 240 9.94 0.25 8.01
N ARG A 241 10.94 0.43 8.88
CA ARG A 241 12.02 1.41 8.68
C ARG A 241 12.97 1.02 7.56
N GLU A 242 13.16 -0.27 7.33
CA GLU A 242 14.01 -0.77 6.25
C GLU A 242 13.33 -0.63 4.90
N ALA A 243 12.02 -0.94 4.82
CA ALA A 243 11.22 -0.81 3.61
C ALA A 243 11.15 0.62 3.05
N ILE A 244 11.24 1.66 3.90
CA ILE A 244 11.24 3.06 3.44
C ILE A 244 12.62 3.56 2.99
N LYS A 245 13.71 2.82 3.26
CA LYS A 245 15.06 3.24 2.83
C LYS A 245 15.15 3.23 1.31
N GLY A 246 15.75 4.27 0.73
CA GLY A 246 15.88 4.40 -0.73
C GLY A 246 14.58 4.81 -1.44
N THR A 247 13.48 5.02 -0.70
CA THR A 247 12.23 5.56 -1.23
C THR A 247 12.10 7.05 -0.93
N PRO A 248 11.20 7.79 -1.62
CA PRO A 248 10.88 9.18 -1.26
C PRO A 248 10.38 9.36 0.18
N LEU A 249 10.01 8.27 0.86
CA LEU A 249 9.50 8.26 2.23
C LEU A 249 10.59 8.03 3.29
N GLN A 250 11.88 8.03 2.92
CA GLN A 250 12.99 7.75 3.84
C GLN A 250 13.00 8.65 5.10
N GLY A 251 12.46 9.87 5.01
CA GLY A 251 12.33 10.80 6.13
C GLY A 251 11.04 10.69 6.94
N ALA A 252 10.16 9.73 6.62
CA ALA A 252 8.86 9.59 7.28
C ALA A 252 9.01 9.06 8.72
N ALA A 253 8.29 9.66 9.65
CA ALA A 253 8.22 9.15 11.03
C ALA A 253 7.26 7.96 11.11
N ILE A 254 7.76 6.81 11.61
CA ILE A 254 6.98 5.59 11.78
C ILE A 254 6.57 5.45 13.24
N TYR A 255 5.26 5.46 13.47
CA TYR A 255 4.65 5.20 14.76
C TYR A 255 3.85 3.90 14.70
N LEU A 256 3.98 3.09 15.75
CA LEU A 256 3.26 1.84 15.89
C LEU A 256 2.43 1.93 17.17
N GLY A 257 1.12 1.69 17.04
CA GLY A 257 0.17 1.70 18.15
C GLY A 257 -0.62 0.41 18.21
N GLY A 258 -1.54 0.34 19.17
CA GLY A 258 -2.35 -0.85 19.42
C GLY A 258 -1.86 -1.66 20.61
N THR A 259 -2.60 -2.69 20.97
CA THR A 259 -2.47 -3.43 22.23
C THR A 259 -1.04 -3.93 22.49
N ALA A 260 -0.43 -4.64 21.53
CA ALA A 260 0.91 -5.18 21.68
C ALA A 260 1.98 -4.09 21.87
N ALA A 261 1.89 -2.99 21.11
CA ALA A 261 2.82 -1.87 21.21
C ALA A 261 2.69 -1.17 22.57
N THR A 262 1.46 -0.93 23.03
CA THR A 262 1.20 -0.35 24.35
C THR A 262 1.74 -1.23 25.48
N PHE A 263 1.52 -2.55 25.44
CA PHE A 263 2.06 -3.45 26.44
C PHE A 263 3.58 -3.54 26.41
N LYS A 264 4.20 -3.46 25.22
CA LYS A 264 5.66 -3.32 25.08
C LYS A 264 6.16 -2.08 25.82
N ASP A 265 5.56 -0.93 25.55
CA ASP A 265 5.97 0.35 26.14
C ASP A 265 5.77 0.35 27.66
N ILE A 266 4.66 -0.21 28.16
CA ILE A 266 4.43 -0.39 29.60
C ILE A 266 5.49 -1.31 30.22
N ARG A 267 5.83 -2.43 29.59
CA ARG A 267 6.84 -3.37 30.09
C ARG A 267 8.23 -2.73 30.14
N GLU A 268 8.58 -1.98 29.10
CA GLU A 268 9.86 -1.28 29.00
C GLU A 268 9.94 -0.16 30.04
N GLY A 269 8.90 0.66 30.16
CA GLY A 269 8.76 1.69 31.20
C GLY A 269 8.87 1.10 32.60
N ALA A 270 8.10 0.06 32.91
CA ALA A 270 8.12 -0.61 34.20
C ALA A 270 9.51 -1.18 34.55
N ARG A 271 10.27 -1.67 33.57
CA ARG A 271 11.64 -2.15 33.79
C ARG A 271 12.58 -1.01 34.18
N TYR A 272 12.54 0.11 33.46
CA TYR A 272 13.38 1.26 33.77
C TYR A 272 12.97 1.89 35.11
N ASP A 273 11.68 2.09 35.34
CA ASP A 273 11.17 2.65 36.59
C ASP A 273 11.55 1.76 37.78
N LEU A 274 11.46 0.43 37.65
CA LEU A 274 11.84 -0.50 38.71
C LEU A 274 13.35 -0.48 38.99
N LEU A 275 14.19 -0.35 37.95
CA LEU A 275 15.63 -0.21 38.12
C LEU A 275 15.98 1.13 38.79
N ILE A 276 15.38 2.23 38.34
CA ILE A 276 15.60 3.56 38.90
C ILE A 276 15.13 3.58 40.36
N ALA A 277 13.90 3.15 40.63
CA ALA A 277 13.33 3.11 41.98
C ALA A 277 14.12 2.17 42.89
N GLY A 278 14.49 0.98 42.41
CA GLY A 278 15.28 0.01 43.18
C GLY A 278 16.66 0.56 43.54
N VAL A 279 17.42 1.07 42.57
CA VAL A 279 18.75 1.66 42.80
C VAL A 279 18.66 2.90 43.69
N ALA A 280 17.70 3.79 43.44
CA ALA A 280 17.52 5.00 44.24
C ALA A 280 17.14 4.67 45.68
N ALA A 281 16.18 3.77 45.90
CA ALA A 281 15.74 3.39 47.23
C ALA A 281 16.81 2.61 48.00
N ILE A 282 17.50 1.65 47.38
CA ILE A 282 18.65 0.96 47.99
C ILE A 282 19.75 1.95 48.36
N SER A 283 20.08 2.89 47.47
CA SER A 283 21.08 3.93 47.75
C SER A 283 20.65 4.85 48.89
N LEU A 284 19.38 5.26 48.91
CA LEU A 284 18.82 6.09 49.97
C LEU A 284 18.83 5.37 51.33
N ILE A 285 18.39 4.12 51.37
CA ILE A 285 18.43 3.29 52.59
C ILE A 285 19.88 3.13 53.04
N LEU A 286 20.81 2.86 52.13
CA LEU A 286 22.24 2.75 52.46
C LEU A 286 22.79 4.05 53.06
N ILE A 287 22.43 5.22 52.52
CA ILE A 287 22.82 6.53 53.07
C ILE A 287 22.22 6.73 54.47
N ILE A 288 20.92 6.49 54.65
CA ILE A 288 20.24 6.62 55.95
C ILE A 288 20.88 5.66 56.97
N MET A 289 21.11 4.41 56.60
CA MET A 289 21.77 3.42 57.46
C MET A 289 23.19 3.86 57.80
N MET A 290 23.95 4.40 56.86
CA MET A 290 25.29 4.92 57.12
C MET A 290 25.26 6.07 58.13
N ILE A 291 24.29 7.00 58.02
CA ILE A 291 24.13 8.11 58.95
C ILE A 291 23.77 7.61 60.36
N ILE A 292 22.82 6.68 60.46
CA ILE A 292 22.31 6.19 61.74
C ILE A 292 23.32 5.29 62.43
N THR A 293 23.92 4.33 61.71
CA THR A 293 24.90 3.40 62.29
C THR A 293 26.28 4.02 62.45
N ARG A 294 26.61 5.07 61.68
CA ARG A 294 27.96 5.63 61.53
C ARG A 294 29.01 4.56 61.17
N SER A 295 28.58 3.48 60.50
CA SER A 295 29.40 2.36 60.06
C SER A 295 29.05 1.98 58.63
N VAL A 296 30.05 1.91 57.75
CA VAL A 296 29.85 1.54 56.34
C VAL A 296 29.56 0.05 56.22
N VAL A 297 30.28 -0.78 57.00
CA VAL A 297 30.15 -2.24 56.95
C VAL A 297 28.77 -2.67 57.46
N ALA A 298 28.29 -2.08 58.56
CA ALA A 298 26.95 -2.36 59.08
C ALA A 298 25.87 -2.00 58.06
N ALA A 299 25.98 -0.82 57.43
CA ALA A 299 25.02 -0.36 56.43
C ALA A 299 24.96 -1.30 55.21
N VAL A 300 26.11 -1.72 54.68
CA VAL A 300 26.18 -2.64 53.53
C VAL A 300 25.62 -4.02 53.88
N VAL A 301 25.96 -4.57 55.05
CA VAL A 301 25.43 -5.88 55.48
C VAL A 301 23.91 -5.83 55.59
N ILE A 302 23.36 -4.80 56.22
CA ILE A 302 21.91 -4.68 56.43
C ILE A 302 21.19 -4.55 55.08
N VAL A 303 21.66 -3.65 54.21
CA VAL A 303 21.08 -3.50 52.87
C VAL A 303 21.21 -4.80 52.08
N GLY A 304 22.36 -5.49 52.16
CA GLY A 304 22.57 -6.80 51.55
C GLY A 304 21.59 -7.86 52.05
N THR A 305 21.27 -7.87 53.35
CA THR A 305 20.27 -8.78 53.90
C THR A 305 18.84 -8.48 53.41
N VAL A 306 18.50 -7.20 53.17
CA VAL A 306 17.21 -6.81 52.56
C VAL A 306 17.14 -7.25 51.10
N VAL A 307 18.20 -7.03 50.33
CA VAL A 307 18.27 -7.47 48.93
C VAL A 307 18.18 -9.00 48.84
N LEU A 308 18.82 -9.71 49.78
CA LEU A 308 18.74 -11.16 49.87
C LEU A 308 17.32 -11.63 50.22
N SER A 309 16.64 -11.01 51.19
CA SER A 309 15.27 -11.39 51.56
C SER A 309 14.28 -11.10 50.43
N MET A 310 14.46 -9.98 49.73
CA MET A 310 13.70 -9.61 48.54
C MET A 310 13.92 -10.61 47.38
N GLY A 311 15.17 -11.00 47.11
CA GLY A 311 15.49 -12.01 46.11
C GLY A 311 14.91 -13.39 46.45
N ALA A 312 15.01 -13.79 47.73
CA ALA A 312 14.43 -15.03 48.23
C ALA A 312 12.89 -15.02 48.15
N SER A 313 12.24 -13.89 48.48
CA SER A 313 10.80 -13.71 48.34
C SER A 313 10.32 -13.91 46.92
N PHE A 314 11.00 -13.27 45.96
CA PHE A 314 10.65 -13.42 44.55
C PHE A 314 10.90 -14.85 44.06
N GLY A 315 12.03 -15.46 44.44
CA GLY A 315 12.34 -16.86 44.10
C GLY A 315 11.33 -17.85 44.69
N LEU A 316 10.90 -17.65 45.94
CA LEU A 316 9.85 -18.43 46.60
C LEU A 316 8.51 -18.27 45.87
N SER A 317 8.17 -17.06 45.44
CA SER A 317 6.94 -16.81 44.70
C SER A 317 6.94 -17.45 43.31
N VAL A 318 8.07 -17.37 42.59
CA VAL A 318 8.28 -18.09 41.33
C VAL A 318 8.10 -19.60 41.53
N LEU A 319 8.71 -20.17 42.56
CA LEU A 319 8.56 -21.59 42.89
C LEU A 319 7.10 -21.97 43.19
N VAL A 320 6.40 -21.18 44.00
CA VAL A 320 5.01 -21.48 44.40
C VAL A 320 4.04 -21.33 43.22
N TRP A 321 4.16 -20.27 42.44
CA TRP A 321 3.20 -19.98 41.38
C TRP A 321 3.55 -20.65 40.05
N GLN A 322 4.80 -20.58 39.60
CA GLN A 322 5.21 -21.13 38.30
C GLN A 322 5.46 -22.65 38.39
N ASP A 323 6.26 -23.12 39.36
CA ASP A 323 6.67 -24.52 39.40
C ASP A 323 5.62 -25.43 40.05
N ILE A 324 4.96 -24.98 41.13
CA ILE A 324 3.97 -25.80 41.86
C ILE A 324 2.56 -25.64 41.25
N LEU A 325 2.12 -24.41 41.00
CA LEU A 325 0.75 -24.14 40.52
C LEU A 325 0.64 -24.04 38.99
N GLY A 326 1.76 -23.94 38.26
CA GLY A 326 1.76 -23.83 36.79
C GLY A 326 1.20 -22.51 36.24
N ILE A 327 1.15 -21.45 37.06
CA ILE A 327 0.59 -20.15 36.71
C ILE A 327 1.71 -19.12 36.65
N GLU A 328 1.81 -18.43 35.51
CA GLU A 328 2.78 -17.36 35.35
C GLU A 328 2.50 -16.18 36.30
N LEU A 329 3.58 -15.61 36.86
CA LEU A 329 3.48 -14.39 37.65
C LEU A 329 3.14 -13.21 36.75
N TYR A 330 2.19 -12.42 37.21
CA TYR A 330 1.88 -11.16 36.59
C TYR A 330 3.04 -10.15 36.79
N TRP A 331 3.35 -9.36 35.76
CA TRP A 331 4.51 -8.45 35.76
C TRP A 331 4.51 -7.43 36.92
N MET A 332 3.33 -7.01 37.38
CA MET A 332 3.19 -6.09 38.51
C MET A 332 3.56 -6.71 39.86
N VAL A 333 3.56 -8.05 39.98
CA VAL A 333 3.91 -8.75 41.22
C VAL A 333 5.34 -8.42 41.62
N LEU A 334 6.28 -8.43 40.66
CA LEU A 334 7.67 -8.06 40.92
C LEU A 334 7.75 -6.62 41.44
N ALA A 335 7.17 -5.66 40.70
CA ALA A 335 7.22 -4.25 41.07
C ALA A 335 6.63 -3.97 42.45
N MET A 336 5.46 -4.52 42.75
CA MET A 336 4.79 -4.30 44.03
C MET A 336 5.53 -4.96 45.19
N SER A 337 6.08 -6.16 44.96
CA SER A 337 6.88 -6.87 45.96
C SER A 337 8.17 -6.11 46.26
N VAL A 338 8.85 -5.58 45.24
CA VAL A 338 10.04 -4.73 45.42
C VAL A 338 9.71 -3.54 46.31
N ILE A 339 8.66 -2.78 45.98
CA ILE A 339 8.32 -1.54 46.68
C ILE A 339 7.94 -1.85 48.14
N LEU A 340 7.08 -2.83 48.37
CA LEU A 340 6.55 -3.13 49.70
C LEU A 340 7.57 -3.86 50.59
N LEU A 341 8.31 -4.84 50.06
CA LEU A 341 9.35 -5.54 50.84
C LEU A 341 10.51 -4.62 51.16
N LEU A 342 10.89 -3.72 50.24
CA LEU A 342 11.94 -2.75 50.51
C LEU A 342 11.50 -1.74 51.58
N ALA A 343 10.27 -1.21 51.48
CA ALA A 343 9.73 -0.31 52.48
C ALA A 343 9.72 -0.96 53.88
N VAL A 344 9.03 -2.09 54.00
CA VAL A 344 8.81 -2.76 55.29
C VAL A 344 10.08 -3.43 55.82
N GLY A 345 10.88 -4.04 54.95
CA GLY A 345 12.16 -4.65 55.33
C GLY A 345 13.17 -3.63 55.85
N SER A 346 13.19 -2.42 55.27
CA SER A 346 14.10 -1.36 55.72
C SER A 346 13.73 -0.82 57.11
N ASP A 347 12.43 -0.60 57.38
CA ASP A 347 11.94 -0.04 58.65
C ASP A 347 12.23 -0.97 59.84
N TYR A 348 11.99 -2.26 59.67
CA TYR A 348 12.23 -3.21 60.77
C TYR A 348 13.72 -3.49 61.00
N ASN A 349 14.53 -3.47 59.94
CA ASN A 349 15.98 -3.57 60.09
C ASN A 349 16.56 -2.33 60.77
N LEU A 350 15.98 -1.16 60.53
CA LEU A 350 16.32 0.07 61.23
C LEU A 350 16.05 -0.02 62.74
N LEU A 351 14.88 -0.53 63.14
CA LEU A 351 14.53 -0.69 64.54
C LEU A 351 15.50 -1.63 65.27
N LEU A 352 15.84 -2.76 64.63
CA LEU A 352 16.79 -3.72 65.20
C LEU A 352 18.18 -3.11 65.38
N ILE A 353 18.69 -2.39 64.37
CA ILE A 353 20.03 -1.81 64.43
C ILE A 353 20.10 -0.62 65.39
N SER A 354 19.05 0.18 65.49
CA SER A 354 18.98 1.27 66.48
C SER A 354 19.08 0.68 67.88
N ARG A 355 18.36 -0.41 68.17
CA ARG A 355 18.44 -1.08 69.46
C ARG A 355 19.79 -1.75 69.70
N LEU A 356 20.33 -2.40 68.67
CA LEU A 356 21.66 -2.99 68.76
C LEU A 356 22.70 -1.91 69.08
N LYS A 357 22.57 -0.72 68.50
CA LYS A 357 23.42 0.44 68.75
C LYS A 357 23.32 0.98 70.17
N GLU A 358 22.11 1.06 70.73
CA GLU A 358 21.87 1.45 72.13
C GLU A 358 22.55 0.49 73.12
N GLU A 359 22.50 -0.82 72.83
CA GLU A 359 23.03 -1.87 73.71
C GLU A 359 24.54 -2.16 73.50
N ILE A 360 25.22 -1.50 72.54
CA ILE A 360 26.67 -1.65 72.32
C ILE A 360 27.47 -1.43 73.61
N GLY A 361 27.01 -0.52 74.47
CA GLY A 361 27.69 -0.18 75.73
C GLY A 361 27.85 -1.35 76.71
N ALA A 362 27.01 -2.39 76.59
CA ALA A 362 27.08 -3.61 77.41
C ALA A 362 28.15 -4.62 76.93
N GLY A 363 28.78 -4.38 75.77
CA GLY A 363 29.70 -5.30 75.08
C GLY A 363 29.03 -6.01 73.89
N LEU A 364 29.79 -6.38 72.86
CA LEU A 364 29.26 -6.87 71.58
C LEU A 364 28.30 -8.07 71.71
N ASN A 365 28.72 -9.14 72.39
CA ASN A 365 27.91 -10.37 72.50
C ASN A 365 26.68 -10.18 73.40
N THR A 366 26.85 -9.49 74.54
CA THR A 366 25.75 -9.22 75.48
C THR A 366 24.75 -8.21 74.90
N GLY A 367 25.24 -7.23 74.13
CA GLY A 367 24.40 -6.24 73.45
C GLY A 367 23.55 -6.85 72.34
N ILE A 368 24.11 -7.78 71.53
CA ILE A 368 23.33 -8.53 70.53
C ILE A 368 22.22 -9.35 71.21
N ILE A 369 22.54 -10.08 72.29
CA ILE A 369 21.55 -10.90 73.02
C ILE A 369 20.44 -10.03 73.63
N ARG A 370 20.80 -8.92 74.28
CA ARG A 370 19.82 -7.99 74.88
C ARG A 370 18.95 -7.30 73.84
N ALA A 371 19.55 -6.87 72.73
CA ALA A 371 18.80 -6.28 71.62
C ALA A 371 17.82 -7.30 71.03
N MET A 372 18.27 -8.53 70.75
CA MET A 372 17.40 -9.59 70.23
C MET A 372 16.30 -9.98 71.22
N ALA A 373 16.60 -10.10 72.51
CA ALA A 373 15.59 -10.42 73.53
C ALA A 373 14.55 -9.29 73.71
N GLY A 374 14.99 -8.03 73.62
CA GLY A 374 14.13 -6.86 73.84
C GLY A 374 13.27 -6.48 72.64
N THR A 375 13.80 -6.53 71.41
CA THR A 375 13.08 -6.11 70.19
C THR A 375 12.67 -7.26 69.28
N GLY A 376 13.25 -8.44 69.44
CA GLY A 376 12.96 -9.61 68.61
C GLY A 376 11.47 -9.96 68.64
N GLY A 377 10.89 -10.12 69.84
CA GLY A 377 9.48 -10.51 70.00
C GLY A 377 8.48 -9.55 69.37
N VAL A 378 8.65 -8.24 69.58
CA VAL A 378 7.74 -7.21 69.02
C VAL A 378 7.84 -7.15 67.51
N VAL A 379 9.05 -7.20 66.96
CA VAL A 379 9.28 -7.13 65.51
C VAL A 379 8.82 -8.42 64.82
N THR A 380 9.04 -9.59 65.42
CA THR A 380 8.55 -10.86 64.86
C THR A 380 7.02 -10.95 64.90
N ALA A 381 6.38 -10.45 65.97
CA ALA A 381 4.93 -10.43 66.06
C ALA A 381 4.32 -9.50 65.00
N ALA A 382 4.85 -8.28 64.86
CA ALA A 382 4.42 -7.33 63.84
C ALA A 382 4.61 -7.89 62.41
N GLY A 383 5.77 -8.48 62.15
CA GLY A 383 6.08 -9.12 60.87
C GLY A 383 5.17 -10.32 60.56
N MET A 384 4.85 -11.15 61.55
CA MET A 384 3.95 -12.30 61.39
C MET A 384 2.51 -11.85 61.11
N VAL A 385 2.00 -10.86 61.85
CA VAL A 385 0.66 -10.29 61.59
C VAL A 385 0.59 -9.76 60.16
N PHE A 386 1.60 -9.00 59.72
CA PHE A 386 1.60 -8.43 58.38
C PHE A 386 1.76 -9.50 57.28
N ALA A 387 2.59 -10.51 57.51
CA ALA A 387 2.72 -11.63 56.58
C ALA A 387 1.41 -12.42 56.42
N VAL A 388 0.69 -12.66 57.52
CA VAL A 388 -0.61 -13.34 57.49
C VAL A 388 -1.64 -12.49 56.76
N THR A 389 -1.76 -11.19 57.06
CA THR A 389 -2.74 -10.32 56.40
C THR A 389 -2.49 -10.19 54.91
N MET A 390 -1.22 -10.11 54.46
CA MET A 390 -0.88 -10.13 53.05
C MET A 390 -1.17 -11.50 52.42
N SER A 391 -0.91 -12.60 53.11
CA SER A 391 -1.20 -13.95 52.60
C SER A 391 -2.70 -14.21 52.42
N LEU A 392 -3.57 -13.57 53.21
CA LEU A 392 -5.03 -13.68 53.05
C LEU A 392 -5.54 -13.17 51.70
N PHE A 393 -4.78 -12.35 50.97
CA PHE A 393 -5.15 -11.90 49.64
C PHE A 393 -5.23 -13.05 48.62
N VAL A 394 -4.69 -14.24 48.95
CA VAL A 394 -4.87 -15.45 48.14
C VAL A 394 -6.34 -15.81 47.92
N PHE A 395 -7.24 -15.42 48.83
CA PHE A 395 -8.68 -15.63 48.72
C PHE A 395 -9.38 -14.61 47.81
N SER A 396 -8.66 -13.65 47.23
CA SER A 396 -9.23 -12.69 46.29
C SER A 396 -9.53 -13.34 44.94
N ASP A 397 -10.68 -13.01 44.35
CA ASP A 397 -11.07 -13.45 43.00
C ASP A 397 -10.08 -12.96 41.92
N LEU A 398 -9.39 -11.83 42.17
CA LEU A 398 -8.33 -11.35 41.28
C LEU A 398 -7.02 -12.07 41.60
N ARG A 399 -6.63 -13.01 40.71
CA ARG A 399 -5.36 -13.74 40.80
C ARG A 399 -4.14 -12.83 41.00
N ILE A 400 -4.14 -11.64 40.40
CA ILE A 400 -3.07 -10.64 40.54
C ILE A 400 -2.90 -10.21 42.01
N ILE A 401 -4.02 -9.97 42.71
CA ILE A 401 -4.00 -9.55 44.12
C ILE A 401 -3.51 -10.70 45.01
N GLY A 402 -3.96 -11.93 44.72
CA GLY A 402 -3.49 -13.14 45.40
C GLY A 402 -1.99 -13.38 45.21
N GLN A 403 -1.47 -13.22 43.99
CA GLN A 403 -0.03 -13.34 43.70
C GLN A 403 0.79 -12.28 44.44
N ILE A 404 0.34 -11.02 44.44
CA ILE A 404 1.03 -9.93 45.16
C ILE A 404 1.08 -10.22 46.66
N GLY A 405 -0.07 -10.52 47.28
CA GLY A 405 -0.15 -10.72 48.72
C GLY A 405 0.61 -11.96 49.22
N THR A 406 0.55 -13.07 48.48
CA THR A 406 1.32 -14.28 48.82
C THR A 406 2.83 -14.08 48.66
N THR A 407 3.27 -13.37 47.62
CA THR A 407 4.69 -13.05 47.41
C THR A 407 5.24 -12.23 48.58
N ILE A 408 4.51 -11.17 48.95
CA ILE A 408 4.90 -10.29 50.06
C ILE A 408 4.84 -11.04 51.37
N GLY A 409 3.79 -11.83 51.62
CA GLY A 409 3.63 -12.63 52.84
C GLY A 409 4.79 -13.61 53.04
N LEU A 410 5.12 -14.40 52.01
CA LEU A 410 6.26 -15.34 52.04
C LEU A 410 7.58 -14.60 52.21
N GLY A 411 7.75 -13.45 51.54
CA GLY A 411 8.94 -12.61 51.67
C GLY A 411 9.15 -12.08 53.08
N LEU A 412 8.08 -11.61 53.72
CA LEU A 412 8.11 -11.12 55.09
C LEU A 412 8.37 -12.25 56.10
N LEU A 413 7.80 -13.44 55.90
CA LEU A 413 8.12 -14.60 56.73
C LEU A 413 9.59 -14.97 56.63
N PHE A 414 10.13 -15.00 55.40
CA PHE A 414 11.55 -15.27 55.19
C PHE A 414 12.44 -14.18 55.81
N ASP A 415 12.11 -12.91 55.60
CA ASP A 415 12.82 -11.76 56.16
C ASP A 415 12.82 -11.78 57.69
N THR A 416 11.66 -12.03 58.31
CA THR A 416 11.51 -11.97 59.78
C THR A 416 12.13 -13.18 60.48
N LEU A 417 11.90 -14.39 59.96
CA LEU A 417 12.32 -15.64 60.61
C LEU A 417 13.74 -16.05 60.25
N VAL A 418 14.15 -15.92 58.99
CA VAL A 418 15.46 -16.40 58.54
C VAL A 418 16.47 -15.26 58.57
N VAL A 419 16.14 -14.14 57.93
CA VAL A 419 17.11 -13.07 57.75
C VAL A 419 17.34 -12.31 59.04
N ARG A 420 16.28 -11.77 59.64
CA ARG A 420 16.38 -10.93 60.84
C ARG A 420 16.66 -11.72 62.11
N SER A 421 16.01 -12.87 62.30
CA SER A 421 16.18 -13.64 63.54
C SER A 421 17.46 -14.46 63.56
N PHE A 422 17.99 -14.85 62.40
CA PHE A 422 19.16 -15.74 62.32
C PHE A 422 20.36 -15.12 61.57
N MET A 423 20.21 -14.66 60.33
CA MET A 423 21.36 -14.16 59.56
C MET A 423 21.95 -12.87 60.14
N THR A 424 21.13 -11.84 60.39
CA THR A 424 21.63 -10.51 60.81
C THR A 424 22.41 -10.56 62.13
N PRO A 425 21.95 -11.25 63.20
CA PRO A 425 22.71 -11.40 64.43
C PRO A 425 23.98 -12.24 64.25
N SER A 426 23.92 -13.28 63.41
CA SER A 426 25.07 -14.15 63.13
C SER A 426 26.17 -13.41 62.38
N ILE A 427 25.82 -12.61 61.37
CA ILE A 427 26.78 -11.79 60.62
C ILE A 427 27.37 -10.71 61.53
N ALA A 428 26.54 -10.06 62.37
CA ALA A 428 27.01 -9.08 63.34
C ALA A 428 27.97 -9.70 64.37
N ALA A 429 27.70 -10.92 64.85
CA ALA A 429 28.55 -11.65 65.78
C ALA A 429 29.89 -12.06 65.13
N LEU A 430 29.87 -12.57 63.89
CA LEU A 430 31.06 -12.99 63.15
C LEU A 430 31.98 -11.82 62.79
N LEU A 431 31.42 -10.70 62.34
CA LEU A 431 32.19 -9.50 61.97
C LEU A 431 32.67 -8.71 63.21
N GLY A 432 31.96 -8.80 64.33
CA GLY A 432 32.35 -8.26 65.64
C GLY A 432 32.77 -6.79 65.57
N ARG A 433 34.08 -6.52 65.73
CA ARG A 433 34.65 -5.16 65.67
C ARG A 433 34.62 -4.52 64.28
N TRP A 434 34.67 -5.33 63.22
CA TRP A 434 34.66 -4.86 61.83
C TRP A 434 33.27 -4.43 61.39
N PHE A 435 32.22 -5.00 61.99
CA PHE A 435 30.84 -4.61 61.72
C PHE A 435 30.59 -3.12 62.00
N TRP A 436 31.28 -2.55 62.99
CA TRP A 436 31.11 -1.16 63.41
C TRP A 436 32.12 -0.19 62.79
N TRP A 437 33.02 -0.65 61.92
CA TRP A 437 34.06 0.21 61.33
C TRP A 437 33.44 1.36 60.52
N PRO A 438 33.79 2.64 60.77
CA PRO A 438 34.99 3.17 61.47
C PRO A 438 34.84 3.43 62.99
N LEU A 439 33.67 3.17 63.57
CA LEU A 439 33.42 3.36 64.99
C LEU A 439 34.22 2.34 65.82
N ARG A 440 35.08 2.83 66.73
CA ARG A 440 35.83 1.97 67.66
C ARG A 440 34.92 1.44 68.77
N VAL A 441 34.36 0.26 68.57
CA VAL A 441 33.55 -0.46 69.56
C VAL A 441 34.42 -1.43 70.37
N ARG A 442 34.27 -1.42 71.70
CA ARG A 442 35.01 -2.32 72.60
C ARG A 442 34.32 -3.69 72.67
N PRO A 443 35.04 -4.80 72.46
CA PRO A 443 34.45 -6.14 72.52
C PRO A 443 34.04 -6.60 73.93
N ARG A 444 34.56 -5.96 74.98
CA ARG A 444 34.17 -6.20 76.38
C ARG A 444 33.71 -4.90 77.03
N PRO A 445 32.72 -4.94 77.96
CA PRO A 445 32.32 -3.76 78.71
C PRO A 445 33.55 -3.16 79.41
N ALA A 446 33.59 -1.83 79.51
CA ALA A 446 34.67 -1.16 80.24
C ALA A 446 34.70 -1.73 81.67
N SER A 447 35.85 -2.25 82.09
CA SER A 447 36.03 -2.81 83.43
C SER A 447 35.51 -1.81 84.46
N GLN A 448 34.55 -2.22 85.28
CA GLN A 448 34.05 -1.38 86.37
C GLN A 448 35.17 -1.02 87.35
N MET A 449 36.28 -1.77 87.36
CA MET A 449 37.47 -1.51 88.16
C MET A 449 38.32 -0.33 87.67
N LEU A 450 38.15 0.12 86.42
CA LEU A 450 38.89 1.26 85.85
C LEU A 450 38.11 2.58 85.92
N ARG A 451 36.99 2.62 86.65
CA ARG A 451 36.25 3.86 86.88
C ARG A 451 37.00 4.68 87.94
N PRO A 452 37.24 5.98 87.73
CA PRO A 452 37.87 6.84 88.77
C PRO A 452 37.02 6.94 90.05
N PHE A 453 35.74 6.54 89.99
CA PHE A 453 34.82 6.50 91.12
C PHE A 453 34.17 5.12 91.24
N ALA A 454 34.18 4.57 92.46
CA ALA A 454 33.49 3.33 92.78
C ALA A 454 31.96 3.49 92.62
N PRO A 455 31.22 2.43 92.23
CA PRO A 455 29.77 2.50 92.10
C PRO A 455 29.11 2.95 93.42
N ARG A 456 28.06 3.80 93.33
CA ARG A 456 27.38 4.40 94.50
C ARG A 456 26.99 3.40 95.58
N ARG A 457 26.65 2.16 95.21
CA ARG A 457 26.32 1.06 96.15
C ARG A 457 27.55 0.62 96.96
N LEU A 458 28.73 0.57 96.34
CA LEU A 458 29.98 0.17 96.97
C LEU A 458 30.51 1.27 97.88
N VAL A 459 30.43 2.53 97.44
CA VAL A 459 30.76 3.71 98.25
C VAL A 459 29.84 3.80 99.48
N ARG A 460 28.53 3.56 99.30
CA ARG A 460 27.57 3.52 100.41
C ARG A 460 27.86 2.39 101.38
N ALA A 461 28.25 1.21 100.91
CA ALA A 461 28.60 0.08 101.77
C ALA A 461 29.88 0.32 102.58
N LEU A 462 30.86 1.06 102.03
CA LEU A 462 32.12 1.41 102.70
C LEU A 462 31.99 2.59 103.69
N LEU A 463 31.05 3.51 103.46
CA LEU A 463 30.79 4.66 104.34
C LEU A 463 29.88 4.34 105.53
N LEU A 464 29.20 3.19 105.52
CA LEU A 464 28.37 2.75 106.64
C LEU A 464 29.27 2.08 107.71
N PRO A 465 29.26 2.53 108.97
CA PRO A 465 29.99 1.88 110.04
C PRO A 465 29.57 0.42 110.17
N SER A 466 30.55 -0.48 110.36
CA SER A 466 30.36 -1.92 110.55
C SER A 466 29.49 -2.18 111.77
N GLY A 467 28.17 -2.23 111.56
CA GLY A 467 27.17 -2.40 112.61
C GLY A 467 25.71 -2.24 112.19
N GLN A 468 25.42 -1.72 110.99
CA GLN A 468 24.05 -1.67 110.48
C GLN A 468 23.95 -2.32 109.09
N HIS A 469 23.60 -3.61 109.08
CA HIS A 469 23.09 -4.24 107.88
C HIS A 469 21.71 -3.65 107.54
N PRO A 470 21.50 -3.09 106.34
CA PRO A 470 20.16 -2.84 105.87
C PRO A 470 19.52 -4.18 105.49
N SER A 471 18.42 -4.52 106.14
CA SER A 471 17.54 -5.63 105.79
C SER A 471 17.15 -5.54 104.31
N ALA A 472 17.38 -6.63 103.58
CA ALA A 472 16.91 -6.80 102.21
C ALA A 472 15.37 -6.67 102.16
N SER A 473 14.89 -5.62 101.52
CA SER A 473 13.48 -5.46 101.16
C SER A 473 13.40 -4.52 99.95
N GLY A 474 12.78 -5.01 98.87
CA GLY A 474 12.39 -4.20 97.72
C GLY A 474 13.21 -4.40 96.45
N ALA A 475 13.02 -5.53 95.77
CA ALA A 475 13.35 -5.69 94.35
C ALA A 475 12.14 -6.29 93.63
N HIS A 476 11.11 -5.46 93.45
CA HIS A 476 10.09 -5.60 92.42
C HIS A 476 9.81 -4.20 91.88
N GLU A 477 10.32 -3.94 90.67
CA GLU A 477 9.71 -3.24 89.52
C GLU A 477 10.79 -2.89 88.49
#